data_AF-A0A962LTA9-F1
#
_entry.id   AF-A0A962LTA9-F1
#
_cell.length_a   1.000
_cell.length_b   1.000
_cell.length_c   1.000
_cell.angle_alpha   90.00
_cell.angle_beta   90.00
_cell.angle_gamma   90.00
#
_symmetry.space_group_name_H-M   'P 1'
#
loop_
_entity.id
_entity.type
_entity.pdbx_description
1 polymer ?
#
loop_
_entity_poly.entity_id
_entity_poly.type
_entity_poly.pdbx_seq_one_letter_code
_entity_poly.pdbx_strand_id
1 'polypeptide(L)'
;MQHAGRLNSPQGDTCAFSEQAWQQLALSAIDARSQARSGRTTFKLRLHNGSRELFDPACFGRVAISYFLLDQYGETIERVNPRSPLGRAVGPGESIDVTVELVVPDKLPRQVAQLRFSVLVEKRFWLFRKCPEHALDIPVAMGVPAARRRSYPASKHAAFTAQSATLPSVADVAQYSELSTEILRAPRPMAFACGAYSAAIAEQYAVESRALSLGVYSAKRLMVVGSCGLQYDGEALACKPAGIFRAKLPPYRDPDHVLRVRGTCVLFGPVYWNWGHWLIDHLPKLYLVQLAGWDIARLNYLLPIDTPVWVERLLLMIGIRMDQLVRYTDAVEADEILIPTKIRHLHVFSPLLAEVQRFLCDRLSHCVDSSNSYDRLYFSRSDGNAYRVMQGEPEVETMMRKAGFRVLQPEKLPLERQLGLYRHATVIGGEYGSALHGSLFSEKNPTVFALKSTWPQPGFVQSGIGDALHQPTGYVFGESRDRRVFTIQPGDVEEALDIIASSVS
;
A
#
# COMPACT_ATOMS: atom_id res chain seq x y z
N MET A 1 -11.76 68.74 -15.77
CA MET A 1 -12.39 67.40 -15.72
C MET A 1 -11.29 66.36 -15.84
N GLN A 2 -11.36 65.37 -14.95
CA GLN A 2 -10.24 64.52 -14.51
C GLN A 2 -9.69 63.58 -15.59
N HIS A 3 -8.38 63.34 -15.49
CA HIS A 3 -7.64 62.25 -16.14
C HIS A 3 -8.23 60.88 -15.81
N ALA A 4 -8.54 60.08 -16.83
CA ALA A 4 -8.74 58.64 -16.70
C ALA A 4 -7.53 57.92 -17.30
N GLY A 5 -6.55 57.62 -16.43
CA GLY A 5 -5.46 56.71 -16.73
C GLY A 5 -6.00 55.29 -16.92
N ARG A 6 -5.56 54.61 -17.98
CA ARG A 6 -5.63 53.15 -18.07
C ARG A 6 -4.69 52.59 -17.00
N LEU A 7 -5.24 52.22 -15.86
CA LEU A 7 -4.57 51.35 -14.90
C LEU A 7 -4.90 49.90 -15.27
N ASN A 8 -3.83 49.18 -15.62
CA ASN A 8 -3.79 47.74 -15.73
C ASN A 8 -4.53 47.10 -14.55
N SER A 9 -5.54 46.29 -14.85
CA SER A 9 -6.08 45.34 -13.88
C SER A 9 -4.98 44.28 -13.64
N PRO A 10 -4.49 44.07 -12.41
CA PRO A 10 -3.70 42.90 -12.13
C PRO A 10 -4.65 41.70 -12.13
N GLN A 11 -4.73 41.01 -13.27
CA GLN A 11 -5.05 39.59 -13.26
C GLN A 11 -3.84 38.85 -12.67
N GLY A 12 -4.06 38.17 -11.54
CA GLY A 12 -3.17 37.13 -11.04
C GLY A 12 -2.41 37.46 -9.78
N ASP A 13 -3.07 37.39 -8.62
CA ASP A 13 -2.39 36.91 -7.41
C ASP A 13 -2.73 35.42 -7.30
N THR A 14 -1.87 34.61 -7.89
CA THR A 14 -1.86 33.16 -7.73
C THR A 14 -1.75 32.85 -6.25
N CYS A 15 -2.75 32.18 -5.69
CA CYS A 15 -2.58 31.57 -4.39
C CYS A 15 -1.62 30.38 -4.52
N ALA A 16 -0.34 30.69 -4.38
CA ALA A 16 0.76 29.75 -4.48
C ALA A 16 1.36 29.62 -3.07
N PHE A 17 1.36 28.40 -2.55
CA PHE A 17 2.15 28.02 -1.37
C PHE A 17 3.10 26.93 -1.85
N SER A 18 4.39 27.26 -1.90
CA SER A 18 5.41 26.42 -2.52
C SER A 18 5.62 25.10 -1.78
N GLU A 19 6.13 24.08 -2.48
CA GLU A 19 6.50 22.79 -1.84
C GLU A 19 7.50 22.98 -0.69
N GLN A 20 8.37 24.00 -0.75
CA GLN A 20 9.31 24.33 0.32
C GLN A 20 8.63 25.04 1.51
N ALA A 21 7.54 25.79 1.27
CA ALA A 21 6.73 26.38 2.34
C ALA A 21 5.91 25.33 3.08
N TRP A 22 5.38 24.31 2.38
CA TRP A 22 4.68 23.16 3.00
C TRP A 22 5.54 22.42 4.03
N GLN A 23 6.85 22.31 3.79
CA GLN A 23 7.79 21.65 4.71
C GLN A 23 8.05 22.44 6.00
N GLN A 24 7.72 23.73 6.03
CA GLN A 24 7.95 24.62 7.17
C GLN A 24 6.69 24.84 8.02
N LEU A 25 5.59 24.13 7.73
CA LEU A 25 4.45 24.06 8.63
C LEU A 25 4.76 23.06 9.76
N ALA A 26 4.66 23.50 11.01
CA ALA A 26 4.91 22.67 12.18
C ALA A 26 3.64 22.52 13.03
N LEU A 27 3.42 21.32 13.57
CA LEU A 27 2.28 21.01 14.44
C LEU A 27 2.76 20.62 15.83
N SER A 28 2.18 21.20 16.88
CA SER A 28 2.53 20.88 18.27
C SER A 28 1.29 20.83 19.18
N ALA A 29 1.39 20.14 20.31
CA ALA A 29 0.32 20.07 21.31
C ALA A 29 0.45 21.23 22.33
N ILE A 30 -0.67 21.83 22.72
CA ILE A 30 -0.69 22.98 23.66
C ILE A 30 -0.87 22.53 25.12
N ASP A 31 -1.57 21.42 25.38
CA ASP A 31 -1.99 21.03 26.74
C ASP A 31 -1.11 19.92 27.39
N ALA A 32 -0.90 20.04 28.70
CA ALA A 32 0.00 19.19 29.52
C ALA A 32 -0.44 17.72 29.70
N ARG A 33 -1.57 17.31 29.12
CA ARG A 33 -1.95 15.89 28.99
C ARG A 33 -1.42 15.39 27.65
N SER A 34 -0.14 15.04 27.59
CA SER A 34 0.53 14.46 26.42
C SER A 34 -0.01 13.08 26.00
N GLN A 35 -1.15 12.65 26.56
CA GLN A 35 -1.78 11.38 26.25
C GLN A 35 -3.29 11.56 26.01
N ALA A 36 -3.77 10.99 24.91
CA ALA A 36 -5.20 10.86 24.62
C ALA A 36 -5.87 9.78 25.47
N ARG A 37 -7.20 9.83 25.59
CA ARG A 37 -7.99 8.84 26.32
C ARG A 37 -9.01 8.20 25.39
N SER A 38 -9.46 6.99 25.72
CA SER A 38 -10.63 6.39 25.08
C SER A 38 -11.87 7.26 25.29
N GLY A 39 -12.78 7.27 24.32
CA GLY A 39 -13.99 8.08 24.28
C GLY A 39 -13.86 9.30 23.37
N ARG A 40 -14.78 10.27 23.56
CA ARG A 40 -14.73 11.58 22.89
C ARG A 40 -14.00 12.58 23.78
N THR A 41 -12.96 13.22 23.27
CA THR A 41 -12.22 14.29 23.96
C THR A 41 -11.87 15.41 22.99
N THR A 42 -11.45 16.57 23.50
CA THR A 42 -10.93 17.67 22.68
C THR A 42 -9.46 17.89 22.96
N PHE A 43 -8.67 18.11 21.91
CA PHE A 43 -7.27 18.49 21.99
C PHE A 43 -7.08 19.90 21.46
N LYS A 44 -6.15 20.66 22.03
CA LYS A 44 -5.69 21.92 21.45
C LYS A 44 -4.33 21.71 20.83
N LEU A 45 -4.26 21.89 19.52
CA LEU A 45 -3.02 21.82 18.75
C LEU A 45 -2.67 23.20 18.21
N ARG A 46 -1.38 23.47 18.03
CA ARG A 46 -0.86 24.68 17.42
C ARG A 46 -0.27 24.35 16.07
N LEU A 47 -0.76 25.01 15.03
CA LEU A 47 -0.14 25.03 13.71
C LEU A 47 0.69 26.31 13.59
N HIS A 48 1.99 26.16 13.36
CA HIS A 48 2.91 27.27 13.12
C HIS A 48 3.34 27.29 11.67
N ASN A 49 3.32 28.47 11.04
CA ASN A 49 3.86 28.69 9.70
C ASN A 49 5.28 29.27 9.81
N GLY A 50 6.30 28.42 9.70
CA GLY A 50 7.70 28.85 9.70
C GLY A 50 8.19 29.40 8.35
N SER A 51 7.36 29.37 7.30
CA SER A 51 7.74 29.84 5.97
C SER A 51 7.67 31.36 5.83
N ARG A 52 8.13 31.87 4.69
CA ARG A 52 7.99 33.28 4.29
C ARG A 52 6.70 33.55 3.48
N GLU A 53 5.88 32.54 3.26
CA GLU A 53 4.68 32.60 2.42
C GLU A 53 3.41 32.60 3.27
N LEU A 54 2.36 33.27 2.79
CA LEU A 54 1.05 33.25 3.45
C LEU A 54 0.42 31.87 3.23
N PHE A 55 0.12 31.18 4.32
CA PHE A 55 -0.65 29.95 4.26
C PHE A 55 -2.15 30.27 4.34
N ASP A 56 -2.83 30.30 3.20
CA ASP A 56 -4.28 30.50 3.14
C ASP A 56 -5.03 29.18 2.83
N PRO A 57 -5.68 28.55 3.84
CA PRO A 57 -6.50 27.36 3.66
C PRO A 57 -7.53 27.46 2.52
N ALA A 58 -8.12 28.64 2.29
CA ALA A 58 -9.19 28.83 1.32
C ALA A 58 -8.74 28.53 -0.13
N CYS A 59 -7.44 28.68 -0.39
CA CYS A 59 -6.85 28.43 -1.71
C CYS A 59 -6.69 26.95 -2.07
N PHE A 60 -6.73 26.08 -1.07
CA PHE A 60 -6.50 24.64 -1.25
C PHE A 60 -7.78 23.82 -1.11
N GLY A 61 -8.94 24.47 -1.08
CA GLY A 61 -10.23 23.85 -0.83
C GLY A 61 -10.49 23.69 0.67
N ARG A 62 -10.84 22.48 1.12
CA ARG A 62 -10.99 22.20 2.56
C ARG A 62 -9.66 21.73 3.13
N VAL A 63 -9.07 22.56 3.99
CA VAL A 63 -7.91 22.18 4.80
C VAL A 63 -8.32 22.02 6.25
N ALA A 64 -7.90 20.91 6.85
CA ALA A 64 -8.22 20.59 8.23
C ALA A 64 -7.02 19.95 8.92
N ILE A 65 -7.02 19.95 10.26
CA ILE A 65 -6.21 19.02 11.04
C ILE A 65 -7.08 17.79 11.32
N SER A 66 -6.51 16.62 11.09
CA SER A 66 -7.13 15.34 11.43
C SER A 66 -6.04 14.35 11.84
N TYR A 67 -6.40 13.10 12.13
CA TYR A 67 -5.47 12.12 12.67
C TYR A 67 -5.70 10.70 12.14
N PHE A 68 -4.70 9.84 12.33
CA PHE A 68 -4.80 8.38 12.20
C PHE A 68 -4.73 7.71 13.56
N LEU A 69 -5.47 6.62 13.72
CA LEU A 69 -5.30 5.70 14.85
C LEU A 69 -4.21 4.71 14.49
N LEU A 70 -3.16 4.65 15.31
CA LEU A 70 -2.04 3.73 15.13
C LEU A 70 -2.04 2.66 16.21
N ASP A 71 -1.64 1.45 15.83
CA ASP A 71 -1.43 0.38 16.81
C ASP A 71 -0.11 0.52 17.57
N GLN A 72 0.16 -0.39 18.50
CA GLN A 72 1.43 -0.43 19.25
C GLN A 72 2.66 -0.65 18.35
N TYR A 73 2.44 -1.03 17.10
CA TYR A 73 3.43 -1.20 16.06
C TYR A 73 3.49 0.01 15.11
N GLY A 74 2.68 1.06 15.33
CA GLY A 74 2.64 2.23 14.45
C GLY A 74 1.96 1.96 13.11
N GLU A 75 1.30 0.82 12.94
CA GLU A 75 0.48 0.52 11.77
C GLU A 75 -0.86 1.25 11.88
N THR A 76 -1.33 1.75 10.75
CA THR A 76 -2.61 2.46 10.70
C THR A 76 -3.77 1.45 10.87
N ILE A 77 -4.54 1.61 11.94
CA ILE A 77 -5.76 0.82 12.21
C ILE A 77 -6.96 1.35 11.39
N GLU A 78 -6.94 2.67 11.11
CA GLU A 78 -7.85 3.48 10.27
C GLU A 78 -9.30 3.69 10.75
N ARG A 79 -9.75 4.96 10.70
CA ARG A 79 -11.12 5.46 10.43
C ARG A 79 -11.06 6.89 9.90
N VAL A 80 -12.04 7.34 9.12
CA VAL A 80 -12.29 8.77 8.86
C VAL A 80 -12.52 9.44 10.21
N ASN A 81 -11.52 10.18 10.66
CA ASN A 81 -11.54 10.86 11.94
C ASN A 81 -12.11 12.28 11.77
N PRO A 82 -12.61 12.90 12.85
CA PRO A 82 -13.07 14.28 12.79
C PRO A 82 -12.05 15.17 12.09
N ARG A 83 -12.56 16.06 11.26
CA ARG A 83 -11.78 17.06 10.56
C ARG A 83 -12.03 18.38 11.24
N SER A 84 -10.96 19.00 11.71
CA SER A 84 -11.03 20.31 12.35
C SER A 84 -10.53 21.36 11.36
N PRO A 85 -11.44 22.06 10.67
CA PRO A 85 -11.07 23.01 9.62
C PRO A 85 -10.18 24.12 10.16
N LEU A 86 -9.25 24.59 9.33
CA LEU A 86 -8.49 25.79 9.65
C LEU A 86 -9.36 27.01 9.36
N GLY A 87 -9.60 27.83 10.39
CA GLY A 87 -10.58 28.91 10.33
C GLY A 87 -10.09 30.22 9.72
N ARG A 88 -8.78 30.36 9.46
CA ARG A 88 -8.18 31.58 8.88
C ARG A 88 -6.81 31.28 8.26
N ALA A 89 -6.35 32.21 7.42
CA ALA A 89 -4.98 32.21 6.93
C ALA A 89 -3.97 32.40 8.09
N VAL A 90 -2.77 31.83 7.90
CA VAL A 90 -1.65 31.86 8.85
C VAL A 90 -0.48 32.55 8.17
N GLY A 91 -0.15 33.75 8.62
CA GLY A 91 0.93 34.55 8.08
C GLY A 91 2.33 33.94 8.32
N PRO A 92 3.36 34.42 7.61
CA PRO A 92 4.75 34.07 7.89
C PRO A 92 5.13 34.28 9.36
N GLY A 93 5.68 33.25 10.01
CA GLY A 93 6.04 33.26 11.43
C GLY A 93 4.86 33.22 12.41
N GLU A 94 3.62 33.15 11.92
CA GLU A 94 2.42 33.14 12.75
C GLU A 94 2.08 31.73 13.26
N SER A 95 1.27 31.66 14.31
CA SER A 95 0.67 30.41 14.78
C SER A 95 -0.84 30.54 14.96
N ILE A 96 -1.56 29.45 14.75
CA ILE A 96 -2.97 29.33 15.11
C ILE A 96 -3.20 28.13 16.00
N ASP A 97 -4.09 28.30 16.98
CA ASP A 97 -4.54 27.24 17.85
C ASP A 97 -5.83 26.64 17.27
N VAL A 98 -5.85 25.32 17.13
CA VAL A 98 -6.96 24.56 16.56
C VAL A 98 -7.45 23.59 17.61
N THR A 99 -8.73 23.71 17.95
CA THR A 99 -9.39 22.71 18.80
C THR A 99 -9.79 21.54 17.92
N VAL A 100 -9.17 20.38 18.17
CA VAL A 100 -9.45 19.15 17.44
C VAL A 100 -10.34 18.23 18.25
N GLU A 101 -11.43 17.79 17.65
CA GLU A 101 -12.27 16.74 18.24
C GLU A 101 -11.61 15.39 18.01
N LEU A 102 -11.43 14.67 19.11
CA LEU A 102 -10.85 13.34 19.12
C LEU A 102 -11.92 12.32 19.50
N VAL A 103 -12.03 11.27 18.70
CA VAL A 103 -12.83 10.09 18.98
C VAL A 103 -11.91 8.86 18.98
N VAL A 104 -11.68 8.29 20.16
CA VAL A 104 -10.97 7.01 20.33
C VAL A 104 -12.00 5.95 20.77
N PRO A 105 -12.28 4.91 19.99
CA PRO A 105 -13.36 3.98 20.32
C PRO A 105 -13.13 3.20 21.64
N ASP A 106 -14.14 3.17 22.52
CA ASP A 106 -14.07 2.51 23.83
C ASP A 106 -13.83 0.99 23.78
N LYS A 107 -14.10 0.35 22.63
CA LYS A 107 -13.92 -1.10 22.40
C LYS A 107 -12.55 -1.46 21.80
N LEU A 108 -11.77 -0.47 21.34
CA LEU A 108 -10.43 -0.62 20.77
C LEU A 108 -9.22 -0.34 21.71
N PRO A 109 -9.32 -0.22 23.06
CA PRO A 109 -8.18 0.16 23.91
C PRO A 109 -6.96 -0.76 23.79
N ARG A 110 -7.11 -2.01 23.34
CA ARG A 110 -5.99 -2.94 23.19
C ARG A 110 -5.28 -2.86 21.83
N GLN A 111 -5.82 -2.12 20.88
CA GLN A 111 -5.25 -1.98 19.55
C GLN A 111 -4.67 -0.59 19.35
N VAL A 112 -5.34 0.49 19.75
CA VAL A 112 -4.87 1.86 19.52
C VAL A 112 -3.83 2.27 20.57
N ALA A 113 -2.59 2.44 20.16
CA ALA A 113 -1.51 2.89 21.03
C ALA A 113 -1.15 4.37 20.84
N GLN A 114 -1.32 4.90 19.63
CA GLN A 114 -0.92 6.26 19.28
C GLN A 114 -1.91 6.90 18.30
N LEU A 115 -1.91 8.23 18.27
CA LEU A 115 -2.64 9.06 17.33
C LEU A 115 -1.63 9.86 16.52
N ARG A 116 -1.73 9.82 15.19
CA ARG A 116 -0.88 10.63 14.31
C ARG A 116 -1.67 11.80 13.73
N PHE A 117 -1.42 13.01 14.20
CA PHE A 117 -2.03 14.23 13.66
C PHE A 117 -1.23 14.81 12.50
N SER A 118 -1.92 15.42 11.54
CA SER A 118 -1.32 16.16 10.43
C SER A 118 -2.35 17.06 9.75
N VAL A 119 -1.86 18.09 9.04
CA VAL A 119 -2.66 18.84 8.07
C VAL A 119 -3.12 17.92 6.94
N LEU A 120 -4.42 17.91 6.70
CA LEU A 120 -5.10 17.27 5.58
C LEU A 120 -5.59 18.35 4.62
N VAL A 121 -5.13 18.32 3.38
CA VAL A 121 -5.75 19.03 2.27
C VAL A 121 -6.72 18.05 1.62
N GLU A 122 -8.02 18.20 1.88
CA GLU A 122 -9.03 17.24 1.48
C GLU A 122 -8.97 16.95 -0.03
N LYS A 123 -9.10 15.67 -0.38
CA LYS A 123 -9.03 15.16 -1.76
C LYS A 123 -7.70 15.39 -2.49
N ARG A 124 -6.67 15.94 -1.81
CA ARG A 124 -5.34 16.15 -2.38
C ARG A 124 -4.29 15.31 -1.67
N PHE A 125 -3.96 15.64 -0.42
CA PHE A 125 -2.91 14.92 0.31
C PHE A 125 -2.98 15.17 1.82
N TRP A 126 -2.33 14.27 2.56
CA TRP A 126 -1.93 14.50 3.95
C TRP A 126 -0.51 15.04 3.97
N LEU A 127 -0.25 16.11 4.73
CA LEU A 127 1.04 16.77 4.72
C LEU A 127 2.16 15.86 5.23
N PHE A 128 1.89 15.00 6.22
CA PHE A 128 2.91 14.04 6.70
C PHE A 128 3.38 13.04 5.63
N ARG A 129 2.61 12.81 4.56
CA ARG A 129 3.04 11.96 3.44
C ARG A 129 4.06 12.65 2.53
N LYS A 130 4.05 13.98 2.49
CA LYS A 130 5.03 14.82 1.79
C LYS A 130 6.21 15.21 2.68
N CYS A 131 5.92 15.55 3.94
CA CYS A 131 6.89 15.96 4.96
C CYS A 131 6.65 15.12 6.23
N PRO A 132 7.31 13.97 6.40
CA PRO A 132 7.12 13.08 7.54
C PRO A 132 7.27 13.75 8.91
N GLU A 133 8.18 14.72 9.01
CA GLU A 133 8.45 15.51 10.22
C GLU A 133 7.26 16.37 10.69
N HIS A 134 6.27 16.59 9.81
CA HIS A 134 5.05 17.30 10.17
C HIS A 134 4.10 16.44 11.02
N ALA A 135 4.27 15.12 11.05
CA ALA A 135 3.42 14.24 11.87
C ALA A 135 3.61 14.52 13.36
N LEU A 136 2.49 14.74 14.07
CA LEU A 136 2.48 14.83 15.52
C LEU A 136 1.88 13.55 16.12
N ASP A 137 2.72 12.68 16.67
CA ASP A 137 2.29 11.44 17.29
C ASP A 137 2.02 11.64 18.80
N ILE A 138 0.78 11.37 19.25
CA ILE A 138 0.35 11.46 20.64
C ILE A 138 -0.05 10.06 21.15
N PRO A 139 0.57 9.52 22.20
CA PRO A 139 0.19 8.21 22.76
C PRO A 139 -1.21 8.22 23.40
N VAL A 140 -1.87 7.07 23.44
CA VAL A 140 -3.17 6.89 24.12
C VAL A 140 -2.94 6.26 25.50
N ALA A 141 -3.43 6.91 26.55
CA ALA A 141 -3.39 6.40 27.91
C ALA A 141 -4.31 5.18 28.05
N MET A 142 -3.73 4.04 28.44
CA MET A 142 -4.50 2.85 28.79
C MET A 142 -5.31 3.11 30.06
N GLY A 143 -6.64 3.19 29.93
CA GLY A 143 -7.51 3.24 31.10
C GLY A 143 -7.32 1.96 31.92
N VAL A 144 -6.94 2.07 33.19
CA VAL A 144 -6.91 0.94 34.13
C VAL A 144 -8.32 0.37 34.19
N PRO A 145 -8.57 -0.87 33.73
CA PRO A 145 -9.86 -1.50 33.95
C PRO A 145 -10.02 -1.74 35.46
N ALA A 146 -11.19 -1.41 36.01
CA ALA A 146 -11.53 -1.81 37.37
C ALA A 146 -11.25 -3.31 37.53
N ALA A 147 -10.43 -3.64 38.53
CA ALA A 147 -9.87 -4.97 38.72
C ALA A 147 -10.95 -6.04 38.80
N ARG A 148 -10.98 -6.94 37.81
CA ARG A 148 -11.37 -8.34 38.03
C ARG A 148 -10.17 -9.20 37.69
N ARG A 149 -9.43 -9.59 38.73
CA ARG A 149 -8.38 -10.62 38.66
C ARG A 149 -8.99 -11.89 38.07
N ARG A 150 -8.56 -12.26 36.88
CA ARG A 150 -8.50 -13.66 36.46
C ARG A 150 -7.10 -13.91 35.91
N SER A 151 -6.40 -14.80 36.60
CA SER A 151 -5.12 -15.36 36.21
C SER A 151 -5.22 -15.99 34.82
N TYR A 152 -4.24 -15.72 33.96
CA TYR A 152 -4.01 -16.47 32.73
C TYR A 152 -2.91 -17.50 33.02
N PRO A 153 -3.14 -18.81 32.81
CA PRO A 153 -2.05 -19.75 32.68
C PRO A 153 -1.39 -19.59 31.30
N ALA A 154 -0.10 -19.85 31.27
CA ALA A 154 0.70 -19.98 30.06
C ALA A 154 0.21 -21.12 29.16
N SER A 155 0.56 -21.02 27.87
CA SER A 155 0.33 -21.94 26.76
C SER A 155 -1.05 -21.88 26.10
N LYS A 156 -1.04 -21.63 24.78
CA LYS A 156 -1.91 -22.26 23.78
C LYS A 156 -1.42 -21.94 22.36
N HIS A 157 -0.47 -22.75 21.89
CA HIS A 157 -0.66 -23.39 20.59
C HIS A 157 -1.85 -24.36 20.71
N ALA A 158 -2.57 -24.54 19.60
CA ALA A 158 -3.70 -25.46 19.36
C ALA A 158 -5.14 -24.92 19.58
N ALA A 159 -5.94 -25.20 18.53
CA ALA A 159 -7.39 -25.20 18.42
C ALA A 159 -8.13 -23.84 18.41
N PHE A 160 -8.25 -23.26 17.21
CA PHE A 160 -9.35 -22.36 16.88
C PHE A 160 -10.53 -23.21 16.39
N THR A 161 -11.32 -23.73 17.32
CA THR A 161 -12.66 -24.28 17.07
C THR A 161 -13.61 -23.74 18.13
N ALA A 162 -14.85 -23.46 17.71
CA ALA A 162 -15.97 -22.83 18.42
C ALA A 162 -16.01 -21.29 18.32
N GLN A 163 -17.00 -20.60 17.75
CA GLN A 163 -18.30 -20.94 17.15
C GLN A 163 -18.47 -19.97 15.95
N SER A 164 -18.55 -20.50 14.74
CA SER A 164 -18.85 -19.69 13.54
C SER A 164 -20.34 -19.75 13.30
N ALA A 165 -21.09 -18.74 13.74
CA ALA A 165 -22.25 -18.34 12.95
C ALA A 165 -21.70 -17.94 11.57
N THR A 166 -22.01 -18.70 10.52
CA THR A 166 -21.58 -18.43 9.16
C THR A 166 -22.02 -17.02 8.78
N LEU A 167 -21.04 -16.14 8.62
CA LEU A 167 -21.26 -14.73 8.32
C LEU A 167 -21.65 -14.55 6.84
N PRO A 168 -22.49 -13.54 6.53
CA PRO A 168 -22.83 -13.21 5.14
C PRO A 168 -21.58 -12.95 4.31
N SER A 169 -21.47 -13.68 3.21
CA SER A 169 -20.39 -13.65 2.23
C SER A 169 -20.92 -13.11 0.91
N VAL A 170 -20.03 -12.58 0.07
CA VAL A 170 -20.39 -12.27 -1.33
C VAL A 170 -20.96 -13.51 -2.05
N ALA A 171 -20.51 -14.71 -1.67
CA ALA A 171 -21.02 -15.96 -2.24
C ALA A 171 -22.54 -16.16 -2.04
N ASP A 172 -23.15 -15.49 -1.07
CA ASP A 172 -24.59 -15.62 -0.77
C ASP A 172 -25.45 -14.73 -1.70
N VAL A 173 -24.85 -13.73 -2.35
CA VAL A 173 -25.57 -12.68 -3.11
C VAL A 173 -25.04 -12.49 -4.53
N ALA A 174 -23.99 -13.21 -4.92
CA ALA A 174 -23.30 -13.05 -6.18
C ALA A 174 -23.19 -14.38 -6.93
N GLN A 175 -23.21 -14.30 -8.26
CA GLN A 175 -22.86 -15.43 -9.12
C GLN A 175 -21.33 -15.54 -9.20
N TYR A 176 -20.79 -16.75 -9.04
CA TYR A 176 -19.35 -16.98 -9.14
C TYR A 176 -19.00 -17.69 -10.44
N SER A 177 -18.17 -17.05 -11.26
CA SER A 177 -17.57 -17.65 -12.45
C SER A 177 -16.20 -18.21 -12.08
N GLU A 178 -16.11 -19.52 -11.88
CA GLU A 178 -14.85 -20.19 -11.56
C GLU A 178 -13.96 -20.33 -12.82
N LEU A 179 -12.68 -20.01 -12.67
CA LEU A 179 -11.66 -20.06 -13.71
C LEU A 179 -10.60 -21.12 -13.44
N SER A 180 -10.32 -21.37 -12.16
CA SER A 180 -9.46 -22.47 -11.74
C SER A 180 -9.79 -22.87 -10.30
N THR A 181 -9.60 -24.14 -10.00
CA THR A 181 -9.82 -24.70 -8.66
C THR A 181 -8.60 -24.48 -7.76
N GLU A 182 -8.84 -24.41 -6.46
CA GLU A 182 -7.80 -24.34 -5.44
C GLU A 182 -6.89 -25.58 -5.48
N ILE A 183 -5.57 -25.36 -5.44
CA ILE A 183 -4.58 -26.44 -5.44
C ILE A 183 -3.58 -26.19 -4.30
N LEU A 184 -3.34 -27.23 -3.48
CA LEU A 184 -2.29 -27.22 -2.47
C LEU A 184 -0.93 -27.24 -3.17
N ARG A 185 -0.05 -26.30 -2.81
CA ARG A 185 1.30 -26.22 -3.37
C ARG A 185 2.31 -25.98 -2.26
N ALA A 186 3.36 -26.80 -2.26
CA ALA A 186 4.57 -26.49 -1.52
C ALA A 186 5.42 -25.50 -2.34
N PRO A 187 6.04 -24.50 -1.71
CA PRO A 187 6.98 -23.63 -2.40
C PRO A 187 8.20 -24.44 -2.86
N ARG A 188 8.74 -24.10 -4.04
CA ARG A 188 10.05 -24.63 -4.46
C ARG A 188 11.11 -24.20 -3.46
N PRO A 189 12.21 -24.96 -3.26
CA PRO A 189 13.32 -24.50 -2.46
C PRO A 189 13.88 -23.16 -2.96
N MET A 190 14.38 -22.34 -2.04
CA MET A 190 15.17 -21.15 -2.40
C MET A 190 16.36 -21.59 -3.26
N ALA A 191 16.68 -20.82 -4.30
CA ALA A 191 17.84 -21.10 -5.14
C ALA A 191 19.14 -21.09 -4.32
N PHE A 192 19.20 -20.20 -3.32
CA PHE A 192 20.23 -20.17 -2.29
C PHE A 192 19.74 -19.36 -1.07
N ALA A 193 20.39 -19.57 0.07
CA ALA A 193 20.19 -18.80 1.28
C ALA A 193 21.55 -18.61 1.98
N CYS A 194 22.02 -17.37 2.09
CA CYS A 194 23.30 -17.02 2.73
C CYS A 194 23.06 -16.24 4.03
N GLY A 195 24.10 -16.10 4.85
CA GLY A 195 24.10 -15.32 6.08
C GLY A 195 23.29 -15.94 7.22
N ALA A 196 22.57 -15.10 7.97
CA ALA A 196 21.85 -15.47 9.19
C ALA A 196 20.56 -16.31 8.94
N TYR A 197 20.64 -17.27 8.02
CA TYR A 197 19.57 -18.24 7.76
C TYR A 197 19.44 -19.22 8.93
N SER A 198 18.21 -19.57 9.30
CA SER A 198 17.95 -20.44 10.45
C SER A 198 16.77 -21.37 10.20
N ALA A 199 16.63 -22.41 11.04
CA ALA A 199 15.50 -23.33 11.00
C ALA A 199 14.15 -22.62 11.10
N ALA A 200 14.05 -21.56 11.91
CA ALA A 200 12.82 -20.77 12.03
C ALA A 200 12.45 -20.06 10.71
N ILE A 201 13.44 -19.62 9.94
CA ILE A 201 13.22 -19.03 8.61
C ILE A 201 12.82 -20.12 7.62
N ALA A 202 13.46 -21.29 7.69
CA ALA A 202 13.09 -22.45 6.88
C ALA A 202 11.62 -22.86 7.11
N GLU A 203 11.16 -22.89 8.37
CA GLU A 203 9.76 -23.17 8.74
C GLU A 203 8.80 -22.10 8.22
N GLN A 204 9.17 -20.82 8.31
CA GLN A 204 8.38 -19.73 7.73
C GLN A 204 8.29 -19.80 6.20
N TYR A 205 9.37 -20.25 5.55
CA TYR A 205 9.41 -20.42 4.10
C TYR A 205 8.56 -21.59 3.64
N ALA A 206 8.73 -22.73 4.31
CA ALA A 206 8.13 -24.02 3.97
C ALA A 206 6.62 -24.10 4.26
N VAL A 207 5.97 -22.99 4.62
CA VAL A 207 4.53 -22.94 4.84
C VAL A 207 3.80 -23.45 3.60
N GLU A 208 3.32 -24.70 3.68
CA GLU A 208 2.43 -25.26 2.68
C GLU A 208 1.15 -24.43 2.65
N SER A 209 0.80 -23.96 1.47
CA SER A 209 -0.34 -23.10 1.29
C SER A 209 -1.06 -23.42 0.01
N ARG A 210 -2.23 -22.80 -0.16
CA ARG A 210 -3.10 -23.06 -1.30
C ARG A 210 -3.03 -21.91 -2.28
N ALA A 211 -2.85 -22.21 -3.56
CA ALA A 211 -3.22 -21.24 -4.59
C ALA A 211 -4.75 -21.16 -4.60
N LEU A 212 -5.32 -19.98 -4.33
CA LEU A 212 -6.77 -19.79 -4.20
C LEU A 212 -7.52 -20.30 -5.44
N SER A 213 -8.75 -20.81 -5.27
CA SER A 213 -9.69 -20.89 -6.39
C SER A 213 -9.81 -19.50 -7.02
N LEU A 214 -9.65 -19.44 -8.34
CA LEU A 214 -9.68 -18.20 -9.09
C LEU A 214 -11.00 -18.04 -9.80
N GLY A 215 -11.48 -16.81 -9.84
CA GLY A 215 -12.75 -16.49 -10.47
C GLY A 215 -13.18 -15.07 -10.26
N VAL A 216 -14.38 -14.79 -10.72
CA VAL A 216 -15.01 -13.47 -10.62
C VAL A 216 -16.39 -13.64 -10.03
N TYR A 217 -16.65 -12.95 -8.91
CA TYR A 217 -18.00 -12.81 -8.39
C TYR A 217 -18.69 -11.66 -9.14
N SER A 218 -19.93 -11.88 -9.58
CA SER A 218 -20.79 -10.89 -10.22
C SER A 218 -22.00 -10.66 -9.35
N ALA A 219 -22.14 -9.45 -8.82
CA ALA A 219 -23.19 -9.10 -7.87
C ALA A 219 -24.01 -7.91 -8.37
N LYS A 220 -25.33 -8.10 -8.45
CA LYS A 220 -26.29 -7.03 -8.72
C LYS A 220 -26.80 -6.44 -7.41
N ARG A 221 -27.07 -5.13 -7.37
CA ARG A 221 -27.51 -4.40 -6.16
C ARG A 221 -26.49 -4.43 -5.01
N LEU A 222 -25.22 -4.68 -5.32
CA LEU A 222 -24.14 -4.58 -4.34
C LEU A 222 -23.65 -3.14 -4.28
N MET A 223 -23.53 -2.61 -3.07
CA MET A 223 -22.94 -1.29 -2.84
C MET A 223 -21.49 -1.42 -2.38
N VAL A 224 -20.60 -0.65 -3.01
CA VAL A 224 -19.22 -0.49 -2.57
C VAL A 224 -19.14 0.73 -1.65
N VAL A 225 -18.62 0.59 -0.44
CA VAL A 225 -18.55 1.65 0.57
C VAL A 225 -17.12 1.86 1.08
N GLY A 226 -16.72 3.11 1.24
CA GLY A 226 -15.36 3.49 1.58
C GLY A 226 -14.37 3.04 0.50
N SER A 227 -13.21 2.54 0.91
CA SER A 227 -12.16 2.13 -0.02
C SER A 227 -12.48 0.89 -0.86
N CYS A 228 -13.17 -0.09 -0.29
CA CYS A 228 -13.52 -1.36 -0.96
C CYS A 228 -14.50 -2.21 -0.13
N GLY A 229 -15.18 -1.61 0.85
CA GLY A 229 -16.16 -2.30 1.67
C GLY A 229 -17.36 -2.72 0.84
N LEU A 230 -17.98 -3.84 1.19
CA LEU A 230 -19.09 -4.40 0.45
C LEU A 230 -20.32 -4.39 1.35
N GLN A 231 -21.44 -3.88 0.84
CA GLN A 231 -22.71 -3.88 1.53
C GLN A 231 -23.84 -4.38 0.63
N TYR A 232 -24.74 -5.15 1.21
CA TYR A 232 -25.93 -5.68 0.55
C TYR A 232 -27.08 -5.75 1.57
N ASP A 233 -28.25 -5.19 1.24
CA ASP A 233 -29.46 -5.19 2.09
C ASP A 233 -29.20 -4.82 3.57
N GLY A 234 -28.41 -3.77 3.82
CA GLY A 234 -28.13 -3.30 5.18
C GLY A 234 -27.01 -4.06 5.91
N GLU A 235 -26.36 -5.03 5.26
CA GLU A 235 -25.33 -5.88 5.87
C GLU A 235 -23.97 -5.72 5.20
N ALA A 236 -22.90 -5.76 6.01
CA ALA A 236 -21.53 -5.75 5.52
C ALA A 236 -21.07 -7.16 5.12
N LEU A 237 -20.59 -7.30 3.89
CA LEU A 237 -20.13 -8.58 3.32
C LEU A 237 -18.61 -8.70 3.31
N ALA A 238 -18.11 -9.94 3.41
CA ALA A 238 -16.71 -10.27 3.17
C ALA A 238 -16.54 -10.96 1.81
N CYS A 239 -15.38 -10.76 1.19
CA CYS A 239 -14.90 -11.56 0.06
C CYS A 239 -13.43 -11.92 0.30
N LYS A 240 -13.20 -12.94 1.14
CA LYS A 240 -11.85 -13.39 1.52
C LYS A 240 -10.98 -13.73 0.30
N PRO A 241 -11.49 -14.43 -0.74
CA PRO A 241 -10.70 -14.71 -1.95
C PRO A 241 -10.24 -13.45 -2.67
N ALA A 242 -11.01 -12.35 -2.62
CA ALA A 242 -10.62 -11.04 -3.17
C ALA A 242 -9.78 -10.17 -2.23
N GLY A 243 -9.44 -10.68 -1.03
CA GLY A 243 -8.70 -9.94 0.00
C GLY A 243 -9.53 -8.97 0.83
N ILE A 244 -10.86 -9.05 0.75
CA ILE A 244 -11.80 -8.19 1.45
C ILE A 244 -12.27 -8.92 2.73
N PHE A 245 -11.70 -8.55 3.87
CA PHE A 245 -11.96 -9.20 5.16
C PHE A 245 -12.82 -8.31 6.06
N ARG A 246 -13.95 -8.82 6.58
CA ARG A 246 -14.86 -8.04 7.45
C ARG A 246 -14.18 -7.41 8.67
N ALA A 247 -13.18 -8.08 9.27
CA ALA A 247 -12.41 -7.53 10.40
C ALA A 247 -11.61 -6.27 10.04
N LYS A 248 -11.34 -6.06 8.75
CA LYS A 248 -10.66 -4.89 8.19
C LYS A 248 -11.63 -3.92 7.50
N LEU A 249 -12.93 -4.25 7.46
CA LEU A 249 -13.95 -3.39 6.89
C LEU A 249 -14.56 -2.51 7.97
N PRO A 250 -14.95 -1.27 7.64
CA PRO A 250 -15.78 -0.48 8.53
C PRO A 250 -17.11 -1.23 8.82
N PRO A 251 -17.71 -1.03 10.00
CA PRO A 251 -19.07 -1.52 10.24
C PRO A 251 -20.03 -0.94 9.19
N TYR A 252 -21.19 -1.58 9.03
CA TYR A 252 -22.27 -1.02 8.21
C TYR A 252 -22.51 0.43 8.62
N ARG A 253 -22.67 1.28 7.61
CA ARG A 253 -23.10 2.67 7.77
C ARG A 253 -23.87 3.07 6.53
N ASP A 254 -24.85 3.94 6.73
CA ASP A 254 -25.49 4.65 5.63
C ASP A 254 -24.47 5.66 5.05
N PRO A 255 -24.19 5.61 3.75
CA PRO A 255 -23.29 6.57 3.12
C PRO A 255 -23.95 7.94 3.01
N ASP A 256 -23.17 9.00 3.21
CA ASP A 256 -23.60 10.39 3.04
C ASP A 256 -23.78 10.72 1.54
N HIS A 257 -22.99 10.07 0.69
CA HIS A 257 -23.05 10.25 -0.76
C HIS A 257 -22.89 8.91 -1.50
N VAL A 258 -23.84 8.64 -2.39
CA VAL A 258 -23.81 7.47 -3.28
C VAL A 258 -23.63 7.92 -4.71
N LEU A 259 -22.51 7.55 -5.32
CA LEU A 259 -22.27 7.70 -6.74
C LEU A 259 -22.96 6.55 -7.49
N ARG A 260 -23.89 6.89 -8.38
CA ARG A 260 -24.56 5.90 -9.24
C ARG A 260 -23.90 5.82 -10.60
N VAL A 261 -23.46 4.63 -10.96
CA VAL A 261 -22.76 4.35 -12.21
C VAL A 261 -23.61 3.40 -13.04
N ARG A 262 -23.83 3.71 -14.32
CA ARG A 262 -24.49 2.77 -15.24
C ARG A 262 -23.47 1.77 -15.77
N GLY A 263 -23.89 0.53 -15.96
CA GLY A 263 -23.08 -0.57 -16.46
C GLY A 263 -22.31 -1.33 -15.37
N THR A 264 -21.44 -2.23 -15.84
CA THR A 264 -20.68 -3.14 -15.00
C THR A 264 -19.37 -2.50 -14.52
N CYS A 265 -19.09 -2.60 -13.23
CA CYS A 265 -17.92 -2.02 -12.57
C CYS A 265 -17.01 -3.11 -11.98
N VAL A 266 -15.69 -2.98 -12.16
CA VAL A 266 -14.68 -3.84 -11.53
C VAL A 266 -14.20 -3.19 -10.24
N LEU A 267 -14.22 -3.97 -9.15
CA LEU A 267 -13.68 -3.56 -7.86
C LEU A 267 -12.24 -4.05 -7.65
N PHE A 268 -11.33 -3.10 -7.42
CA PHE A 268 -10.02 -3.41 -6.86
C PHE A 268 -10.12 -3.58 -5.33
N GLY A 269 -9.28 -4.46 -4.79
CA GLY A 269 -9.28 -4.76 -3.35
C GLY A 269 -8.64 -3.65 -2.51
N PRO A 270 -8.45 -3.89 -1.21
CA PRO A 270 -7.74 -2.97 -0.33
C PRO A 270 -6.26 -2.83 -0.72
N VAL A 271 -5.57 -1.88 -0.09
CA VAL A 271 -4.11 -1.65 -0.25
C VAL A 271 -3.72 -1.10 -1.64
N TYR A 272 -4.66 -0.40 -2.29
CA TYR A 272 -4.50 0.27 -3.58
C TYR A 272 -3.53 1.46 -3.57
N TRP A 273 -2.89 1.78 -2.43
CA TRP A 273 -1.80 2.77 -2.36
C TRP A 273 -0.41 2.14 -2.52
N ASN A 274 -0.30 0.81 -2.53
CA ASN A 274 0.98 0.11 -2.49
C ASN A 274 1.37 -0.42 -3.88
N TRP A 275 2.55 -0.02 -4.36
CA TRP A 275 3.13 -0.48 -5.62
C TRP A 275 3.14 -2.00 -5.79
N GLY A 276 3.63 -2.74 -4.79
CA GLY A 276 3.74 -4.19 -4.86
C GLY A 276 2.39 -4.88 -5.03
N HIS A 277 1.38 -4.45 -4.27
CA HIS A 277 0.01 -4.97 -4.38
C HIS A 277 -0.62 -4.69 -5.75
N TRP A 278 -0.29 -3.57 -6.40
CA TRP A 278 -0.73 -3.35 -7.77
C TRP A 278 -0.20 -4.39 -8.74
N LEU A 279 1.10 -4.70 -8.65
CA LEU A 279 1.73 -5.69 -9.53
C LEU A 279 1.18 -7.10 -9.32
N ILE A 280 0.99 -7.52 -8.08
CA ILE A 280 0.73 -8.94 -7.75
C ILE A 280 -0.72 -9.26 -7.38
N ASP A 281 -1.55 -8.25 -7.06
CA ASP A 281 -2.93 -8.47 -6.61
C ASP A 281 -3.99 -7.69 -7.42
N HIS A 282 -3.67 -6.50 -7.95
CA HIS A 282 -4.67 -5.69 -8.68
C HIS A 282 -4.59 -5.85 -10.20
N LEU A 283 -3.41 -5.72 -10.81
CA LEU A 283 -3.24 -5.92 -12.25
C LEU A 283 -3.64 -7.34 -12.71
N PRO A 284 -3.33 -8.42 -11.97
CA PRO A 284 -3.79 -9.77 -12.33
C PRO A 284 -5.30 -9.90 -12.46
N LYS A 285 -6.08 -9.06 -11.75
CA LYS A 285 -7.54 -9.08 -11.82
C LYS A 285 -8.08 -8.71 -13.19
N LEU A 286 -7.38 -7.86 -13.94
CA LEU A 286 -7.76 -7.49 -15.30
C LEU A 286 -7.77 -8.72 -16.21
N TYR A 287 -6.74 -9.55 -16.09
CA TYR A 287 -6.66 -10.81 -16.83
C TYR A 287 -7.74 -11.80 -16.39
N LEU A 288 -8.01 -11.93 -15.08
CA LEU A 288 -9.09 -12.81 -14.59
C LEU A 288 -10.47 -12.38 -15.11
N VAL A 289 -10.74 -11.08 -15.16
CA VAL A 289 -11.98 -10.53 -15.74
C VAL A 289 -12.07 -10.85 -17.23
N GLN A 290 -10.98 -10.66 -17.98
CA GLN A 290 -10.93 -11.02 -19.40
C GLN A 290 -11.14 -12.52 -19.62
N LEU A 291 -10.49 -13.36 -18.81
CA LEU A 291 -10.60 -14.81 -18.87
C LEU A 291 -12.01 -15.31 -18.52
N ALA A 292 -12.72 -14.59 -17.65
CA ALA A 292 -14.14 -14.83 -17.35
C ALA A 292 -15.10 -14.37 -18.46
N GLY A 293 -14.60 -13.90 -19.61
CA GLY A 293 -15.40 -13.55 -20.77
C GLY A 293 -15.85 -12.09 -20.84
N TRP A 294 -15.39 -11.24 -19.91
CA TRP A 294 -15.72 -9.81 -19.95
C TRP A 294 -14.72 -9.02 -20.81
N ASP A 295 -15.23 -8.13 -21.65
CA ASP A 295 -14.39 -7.19 -22.41
C ASP A 295 -13.93 -6.03 -21.52
N ILE A 296 -12.65 -6.05 -21.14
CA ILE A 296 -12.05 -5.03 -20.26
C ILE A 296 -12.12 -3.60 -20.84
N ALA A 297 -12.32 -3.44 -22.15
CA ALA A 297 -12.47 -2.13 -22.79
C ALA A 297 -13.89 -1.54 -22.65
N ARG A 298 -14.84 -2.33 -22.13
CA ARG A 298 -16.27 -1.96 -21.96
C ARG A 298 -16.72 -1.86 -20.49
N LEU A 299 -15.80 -2.05 -19.56
CA LEU A 299 -16.08 -2.00 -18.12
C LEU A 299 -15.71 -0.65 -17.52
N ASN A 300 -16.31 -0.35 -16.38
CA ASN A 300 -15.89 0.73 -15.49
C ASN A 300 -14.97 0.17 -14.39
N TYR A 301 -14.05 0.98 -13.88
CA TYR A 301 -13.08 0.58 -12.85
C TYR A 301 -13.18 1.53 -11.65
N LEU A 302 -13.53 0.97 -10.49
CA LEU A 302 -13.74 1.76 -9.28
C LEU A 302 -12.40 2.08 -8.62
N LEU A 303 -12.12 3.38 -8.44
CA LEU A 303 -10.95 3.88 -7.75
C LEU A 303 -11.37 4.80 -6.60
N PRO A 304 -10.99 4.52 -5.35
CA PRO A 304 -11.13 5.50 -4.27
C PRO A 304 -10.48 6.83 -4.65
N ILE A 305 -11.06 7.94 -4.19
CA ILE A 305 -10.62 9.30 -4.61
C ILE A 305 -9.14 9.55 -4.31
N ASP A 306 -8.62 8.93 -3.25
CA ASP A 306 -7.24 9.04 -2.78
C ASP A 306 -6.31 7.98 -3.41
N THR A 307 -6.79 7.26 -4.43
CA THR A 307 -5.96 6.38 -5.25
C THR A 307 -4.83 7.19 -5.90
N PRO A 308 -3.56 6.79 -5.73
CA PRO A 308 -2.42 7.53 -6.26
C PRO A 308 -2.48 7.76 -7.77
N VAL A 309 -1.97 8.90 -8.23
CA VAL A 309 -1.96 9.27 -9.67
C VAL A 309 -1.18 8.30 -10.55
N TRP A 310 -0.16 7.64 -10.01
CA TRP A 310 0.61 6.64 -10.76
C TRP A 310 -0.22 5.40 -11.10
N VAL A 311 -1.25 5.08 -10.32
CA VAL A 311 -2.18 3.97 -10.60
C VAL A 311 -2.99 4.27 -11.84
N GLU A 312 -3.50 5.49 -11.94
CA GLU A 312 -4.24 5.95 -13.11
C GLU A 312 -3.36 5.85 -14.36
N ARG A 313 -2.11 6.37 -14.29
CA ARG A 313 -1.15 6.23 -15.39
C ARG A 313 -0.89 4.77 -15.75
N LEU A 314 -0.71 3.90 -14.76
CA LEU A 314 -0.50 2.46 -14.96
C LEU A 314 -1.68 1.79 -15.69
N LEU A 315 -2.91 2.10 -15.29
CA LEU A 315 -4.12 1.57 -15.94
C LEU A 315 -4.28 2.09 -17.37
N LEU A 316 -4.00 3.37 -17.61
CA LEU A 316 -3.96 3.96 -18.96
C LEU A 316 -2.93 3.25 -19.85
N MET A 317 -1.73 2.95 -19.32
CA MET A 317 -0.69 2.21 -20.03
C MET A 317 -1.11 0.78 -20.39
N ILE A 318 -1.95 0.14 -19.57
CA ILE A 318 -2.54 -1.18 -19.86
C ILE A 318 -3.67 -1.09 -20.91
N GLY A 319 -4.11 0.11 -21.26
CA GLY A 319 -5.17 0.34 -22.26
C GLY A 319 -6.57 0.51 -21.67
N ILE A 320 -6.68 0.71 -20.35
CA ILE A 320 -7.94 1.17 -19.73
C ILE A 320 -8.06 2.66 -19.98
N ARG A 321 -9.13 3.11 -20.62
CA ARG A 321 -9.29 4.53 -20.97
C ARG A 321 -9.70 5.38 -19.77
N MET A 322 -9.44 6.67 -19.85
CA MET A 322 -9.78 7.61 -18.77
C MET A 322 -11.29 7.64 -18.45
N ASP A 323 -12.16 7.50 -19.47
CA ASP A 323 -13.62 7.45 -19.31
C ASP A 323 -14.12 6.19 -18.60
N GLN A 324 -13.29 5.14 -18.49
CA GLN A 324 -13.60 3.93 -17.75
C GLN A 324 -13.27 4.05 -16.25
N LEU A 325 -12.50 5.06 -15.84
CA LEU A 325 -12.04 5.20 -14.45
C LEU A 325 -13.07 5.99 -13.64
N VAL A 326 -13.67 5.33 -12.66
CA VAL A 326 -14.69 5.93 -11.79
C VAL A 326 -14.08 6.23 -10.43
N ARG A 327 -13.77 7.50 -10.19
CA ARG A 327 -13.30 7.98 -8.88
C ARG A 327 -14.46 8.24 -7.94
N TYR A 328 -14.37 7.74 -6.71
CA TYR A 328 -15.44 7.89 -5.71
C TYR A 328 -14.90 8.13 -4.30
N THR A 329 -15.69 8.82 -3.46
CA THR A 329 -15.26 9.23 -2.12
C THR A 329 -15.88 8.41 -1.00
N ASP A 330 -17.15 8.04 -1.17
CA ASP A 330 -17.97 7.48 -0.09
C ASP A 330 -18.55 6.13 -0.49
N ALA A 331 -19.60 6.11 -1.33
CA ALA A 331 -20.16 4.86 -1.83
C ALA A 331 -20.42 4.89 -3.34
N VAL A 332 -20.48 3.69 -3.93
CA VAL A 332 -20.82 3.45 -5.32
C VAL A 332 -21.90 2.38 -5.41
N GLU A 333 -22.93 2.68 -6.20
CA GLU A 333 -23.88 1.70 -6.72
C GLU A 333 -23.69 1.59 -8.24
N ALA A 334 -23.73 0.37 -8.76
CA ALA A 334 -23.73 0.12 -10.20
C ALA A 334 -24.72 -0.99 -10.57
N ASP A 335 -25.01 -1.14 -11.86
CA ASP A 335 -25.90 -2.20 -12.35
C ASP A 335 -25.35 -3.58 -11.95
N GLU A 336 -24.03 -3.73 -11.98
CA GLU A 336 -23.33 -4.94 -11.57
C GLU A 336 -21.90 -4.63 -11.09
N ILE A 337 -21.48 -5.26 -9.98
CA ILE A 337 -20.12 -5.19 -9.45
C ILE A 337 -19.42 -6.53 -9.66
N LEU A 338 -18.31 -6.49 -10.40
CA LEU A 338 -17.37 -7.60 -10.55
C LEU A 338 -16.32 -7.52 -9.44
N ILE A 339 -16.16 -8.63 -8.72
CA ILE A 339 -15.17 -8.79 -7.64
C ILE A 339 -14.25 -9.96 -7.99
N PRO A 340 -13.14 -9.70 -8.70
CA PRO A 340 -12.18 -10.74 -9.02
C PRO A 340 -11.40 -11.16 -7.78
N THR A 341 -11.11 -12.46 -7.66
CA THR A 341 -10.26 -13.01 -6.60
C THR A 341 -8.81 -12.56 -6.76
N LYS A 342 -7.97 -12.80 -5.74
CA LYS A 342 -6.52 -12.63 -5.85
C LYS A 342 -5.90 -13.88 -6.46
N ILE A 343 -4.81 -13.70 -7.20
CA ILE A 343 -4.08 -14.82 -7.84
C ILE A 343 -3.20 -15.63 -6.87
N ARG A 344 -3.16 -15.25 -5.59
CA ARG A 344 -2.25 -15.82 -4.59
C ARG A 344 -2.87 -15.89 -3.19
N HIS A 345 -2.34 -16.80 -2.39
CA HIS A 345 -2.49 -16.78 -0.94
C HIS A 345 -1.08 -16.76 -0.31
N LEU A 346 -0.81 -15.80 0.58
CA LEU A 346 0.55 -15.58 1.10
C LEU A 346 1.56 -15.46 -0.06
N HIS A 347 2.64 -16.25 -0.05
CA HIS A 347 3.62 -16.35 -1.12
C HIS A 347 3.35 -17.49 -2.12
N VAL A 348 2.20 -18.15 -2.07
CA VAL A 348 1.85 -19.19 -3.05
C VAL A 348 0.96 -18.59 -4.14
N PHE A 349 1.48 -18.57 -5.36
CA PHE A 349 0.80 -18.04 -6.55
C PHE A 349 0.20 -19.17 -7.39
N SER A 350 -0.91 -18.85 -8.08
CA SER A 350 -1.47 -19.70 -9.13
C SER A 350 -0.52 -19.76 -10.33
N PRO A 351 -0.42 -20.91 -11.02
CA PRO A 351 0.27 -21.03 -12.30
C PRO A 351 -0.24 -20.06 -13.38
N LEU A 352 -1.49 -19.57 -13.28
CA LEU A 352 -2.01 -18.53 -14.17
C LEU A 352 -1.20 -17.22 -14.12
N LEU A 353 -0.29 -17.04 -13.15
CA LEU A 353 0.60 -15.86 -13.13
C LEU A 353 1.44 -15.75 -14.42
N ALA A 354 1.82 -16.86 -15.05
CA ALA A 354 2.55 -16.82 -16.32
C ALA A 354 1.69 -16.27 -17.48
N GLU A 355 0.39 -16.56 -17.47
CA GLU A 355 -0.56 -15.97 -18.42
C GLU A 355 -0.83 -14.49 -18.13
N VAL A 356 -0.93 -14.13 -16.85
CA VAL A 356 -1.01 -12.74 -16.42
C VAL A 356 0.23 -11.95 -16.85
N GLN A 357 1.43 -12.50 -16.67
CA GLN A 357 2.68 -11.88 -17.11
C GLN A 357 2.62 -11.57 -18.60
N ARG A 358 2.30 -12.57 -19.44
CA ARG A 358 2.18 -12.38 -20.90
C ARG A 358 1.16 -11.30 -21.24
N PHE A 359 -0.03 -11.36 -20.64
CA PHE A 359 -1.07 -10.36 -20.82
C PHE A 359 -0.58 -8.94 -20.49
N LEU A 360 0.13 -8.74 -19.36
CA LEU A 360 0.64 -7.43 -18.97
C LEU A 360 1.79 -6.97 -19.87
N CYS A 361 2.76 -7.83 -20.16
CA CYS A 361 3.91 -7.52 -21.01
C CYS A 361 3.48 -7.13 -22.44
N ASP A 362 2.49 -7.82 -23.00
CA ASP A 362 1.94 -7.52 -24.33
C ASP A 362 1.31 -6.12 -24.36
N ARG A 363 0.46 -5.81 -23.36
CA ARG A 363 -0.22 -4.51 -23.23
C ARG A 363 0.76 -3.35 -23.02
N LEU A 364 1.86 -3.60 -22.30
CA LEU A 364 2.85 -2.58 -21.96
C LEU A 364 3.94 -2.40 -23.03
N SER A 365 4.08 -3.34 -23.97
CA SER A 365 5.19 -3.41 -24.92
C SER A 365 5.45 -2.12 -25.71
N HIS A 366 4.40 -1.35 -26.04
CA HIS A 366 4.50 -0.13 -26.85
C HIS A 366 4.73 1.16 -26.05
N CYS A 367 4.58 1.13 -24.73
CA CYS A 367 4.59 2.34 -23.89
C CYS A 367 5.69 2.35 -22.82
N VAL A 368 6.38 1.22 -22.62
CA VAL A 368 7.55 1.14 -21.74
C VAL A 368 8.79 1.68 -22.44
N ASP A 369 9.63 2.37 -21.67
CA ASP A 369 10.89 2.88 -22.16
C ASP A 369 12.01 1.87 -21.84
N SER A 370 12.40 1.10 -22.85
CA SER A 370 13.52 0.14 -22.79
C SER A 370 14.81 0.66 -23.43
N SER A 371 14.92 1.98 -23.68
CA SER A 371 16.12 2.55 -24.34
C SER A 371 17.42 2.33 -23.55
N ASN A 372 17.32 2.15 -22.23
CA ASN A 372 18.43 1.75 -21.38
C ASN A 372 18.15 0.37 -20.79
N SER A 373 18.95 -0.62 -21.17
CA SER A 373 18.90 -1.98 -20.65
C SER A 373 20.13 -2.26 -19.80
N TYR A 374 19.94 -3.00 -18.71
CA TYR A 374 21.03 -3.47 -17.86
C TYR A 374 20.83 -4.95 -17.58
N ASP A 375 21.89 -5.75 -17.73
CA ASP A 375 21.82 -7.19 -17.44
C ASP A 375 21.72 -7.45 -15.93
N ARG A 376 22.38 -6.62 -15.12
CA ARG A 376 22.44 -6.75 -13.66
C ARG A 376 21.88 -5.50 -12.99
N LEU A 377 20.75 -5.64 -12.30
CA LEU A 377 20.07 -4.55 -11.61
C LEU A 377 20.13 -4.75 -10.11
N TYR A 378 20.46 -3.69 -9.37
CA TYR A 378 20.34 -3.68 -7.91
C TYR A 378 19.47 -2.49 -7.46
N PHE A 379 18.40 -2.76 -6.75
CA PHE A 379 17.50 -1.73 -6.23
C PHE A 379 17.88 -1.33 -4.80
N SER A 380 18.28 -0.07 -4.67
CA SER A 380 18.66 0.57 -3.42
C SER A 380 17.48 1.32 -2.80
N ARG A 381 17.51 1.56 -1.48
CA ARG A 381 16.53 2.38 -0.75
C ARG A 381 17.19 3.54 0.00
N SER A 382 18.47 3.83 -0.28
CA SER A 382 19.33 4.75 0.47
C SER A 382 18.81 6.19 0.65
N ASP A 383 17.93 6.67 -0.24
CA ASP A 383 17.32 8.01 -0.13
C ASP A 383 15.82 8.00 0.18
N GLY A 384 15.26 6.81 0.46
CA GLY A 384 13.83 6.63 0.73
C GLY A 384 13.51 6.68 2.23
N ASN A 385 12.28 7.09 2.56
CA ASN A 385 11.75 6.94 3.92
C ASN A 385 11.45 5.46 4.20
N ALA A 386 12.51 4.71 4.50
CA ALA A 386 12.47 3.27 4.55
C ALA A 386 11.91 2.80 5.91
N TYR A 387 10.75 2.13 5.89
CA TYR A 387 10.18 1.49 7.10
C TYR A 387 11.15 0.50 7.76
N ARG A 388 12.11 -0.02 6.98
CA ARG A 388 13.22 -0.88 7.41
C ARG A 388 14.54 -0.27 6.95
N VAL A 389 15.54 -0.27 7.81
CA VAL A 389 16.86 0.31 7.61
C VAL A 389 17.91 -0.79 7.65
N MET A 390 18.68 -0.92 6.58
CA MET A 390 19.83 -1.80 6.51
C MET A 390 21.09 -1.05 6.92
N GLN A 391 21.75 -1.47 8.00
CA GLN A 391 23.05 -0.92 8.36
C GLN A 391 24.12 -1.41 7.38
N GLY A 392 25.01 -0.50 6.96
CA GLY A 392 26.06 -0.83 5.98
C GLY A 392 25.62 -0.75 4.51
N GLU A 393 24.46 -0.16 4.20
CA GLU A 393 23.98 -0.03 2.81
C GLU A 393 25.01 0.54 1.82
N PRO A 394 25.78 1.62 2.11
CA PRO A 394 26.78 2.13 1.18
C PRO A 394 27.88 1.13 0.80
N GLU A 395 28.25 0.24 1.72
CA GLU A 395 29.24 -0.81 1.48
C GLU A 395 28.67 -1.86 0.52
N VAL A 396 27.46 -2.34 0.80
CA VAL A 396 26.74 -3.29 -0.06
C VAL A 396 26.55 -2.73 -1.46
N GLU A 397 26.13 -1.48 -1.61
CA GLU A 397 26.00 -0.88 -2.94
C GLU A 397 27.34 -0.77 -3.67
N THR A 398 28.45 -0.54 -2.95
CA THR A 398 29.79 -0.52 -3.53
C THR A 398 30.17 -1.90 -4.08
N MET A 399 29.86 -2.96 -3.33
CA MET A 399 30.07 -4.34 -3.77
C MET A 399 29.23 -4.67 -5.00
N MET A 400 27.96 -4.26 -5.03
CA MET A 400 27.07 -4.43 -6.19
C MET A 400 27.63 -3.75 -7.43
N ARG A 401 28.11 -2.51 -7.32
CA ARG A 401 28.76 -1.80 -8.44
C ARG A 401 30.01 -2.53 -8.93
N LYS A 402 30.86 -3.02 -8.02
CA LYS A 402 32.05 -3.82 -8.37
C LYS A 402 31.68 -5.12 -9.08
N ALA A 403 30.56 -5.75 -8.71
CA ALA A 403 30.01 -6.94 -9.36
C ALA A 403 29.24 -6.64 -10.66
N GLY A 404 29.36 -5.41 -11.21
CA GLY A 404 28.76 -5.03 -12.49
C GLY A 404 27.27 -4.69 -12.42
N PHE A 405 26.69 -4.56 -11.23
CA PHE A 405 25.29 -4.15 -11.10
C PHE A 405 25.13 -2.65 -11.33
N ARG A 406 24.05 -2.31 -12.03
CA ARG A 406 23.51 -0.97 -12.03
C ARG A 406 22.65 -0.77 -10.78
N VAL A 407 23.17 0.02 -9.84
CA VAL A 407 22.44 0.43 -8.63
C VAL A 407 21.47 1.56 -8.95
N LEU A 408 20.18 1.35 -8.71
CA LEU A 408 19.10 2.29 -9.03
C LEU A 408 18.10 2.43 -7.87
N GLN A 409 17.40 3.56 -7.86
CA GLN A 409 16.25 3.83 -7.01
C GLN A 409 15.02 3.99 -7.93
N PRO A 410 14.21 2.95 -8.10
CA PRO A 410 13.17 2.92 -9.12
C PRO A 410 12.08 3.97 -8.91
N GLU A 411 11.84 4.40 -7.66
CA GLU A 411 10.89 5.44 -7.29
C GLU A 411 11.26 6.84 -7.77
N LYS A 412 12.53 7.06 -8.17
CA LYS A 412 12.99 8.32 -8.76
C LYS A 412 12.84 8.36 -10.28
N LEU A 413 12.38 7.28 -10.89
CA LEU A 413 12.24 7.16 -12.34
C LEU A 413 10.79 7.38 -12.77
N PRO A 414 10.57 7.88 -14.00
CA PRO A 414 9.26 7.82 -14.63
C PRO A 414 8.73 6.38 -14.69
N LEU A 415 7.41 6.21 -14.63
CA LEU A 415 6.77 4.89 -14.57
C LEU A 415 7.13 4.00 -15.78
N GLU A 416 7.18 4.58 -16.97
CA GLU A 416 7.54 3.91 -18.22
C GLU A 416 8.96 3.34 -18.18
N ARG A 417 9.90 4.11 -17.61
CA ARG A 417 11.28 3.70 -17.37
C ARG A 417 11.34 2.61 -16.31
N GLN A 418 10.62 2.81 -15.20
CA GLN A 418 10.58 1.87 -14.08
C GLN A 418 10.19 0.47 -14.57
N LEU A 419 9.12 0.37 -15.37
CA LEU A 419 8.66 -0.91 -15.94
C LEU A 419 9.64 -1.45 -17.00
N GLY A 420 10.23 -0.56 -17.81
CA GLY A 420 11.19 -0.93 -18.85
C GLY A 420 12.49 -1.55 -18.34
N LEU A 421 12.95 -1.17 -17.13
CA LEU A 421 14.19 -1.69 -16.53
C LEU A 421 14.25 -3.22 -16.47
N TYR A 422 13.13 -3.86 -16.11
CA TYR A 422 13.09 -5.28 -15.82
C TYR A 422 13.21 -6.16 -17.07
N ARG A 423 12.87 -5.65 -18.26
CA ARG A 423 12.68 -6.45 -19.47
C ARG A 423 13.89 -7.31 -19.83
N HIS A 424 15.08 -6.72 -19.75
CA HIS A 424 16.33 -7.34 -20.21
C HIS A 424 17.21 -7.91 -19.09
N ALA A 425 16.88 -7.64 -17.83
CA ALA A 425 17.71 -8.06 -16.72
C ALA A 425 17.83 -9.59 -16.66
N THR A 426 19.05 -10.08 -16.43
CA THR A 426 19.35 -11.49 -16.17
C THR A 426 19.57 -11.74 -14.68
N VAL A 427 19.94 -10.70 -13.92
CA VAL A 427 20.03 -10.74 -12.46
C VAL A 427 19.42 -9.49 -11.85
N ILE A 428 18.53 -9.67 -10.87
CA ILE A 428 17.84 -8.60 -10.15
C ILE A 428 18.07 -8.77 -8.65
N GLY A 429 18.70 -7.78 -8.01
CA GLY A 429 18.99 -7.74 -6.59
C GLY A 429 18.38 -6.53 -5.89
N GLY A 430 18.34 -6.56 -4.57
CA GLY A 430 17.97 -5.41 -3.75
C GLY A 430 17.50 -5.81 -2.36
N GLU A 431 17.15 -4.83 -1.54
CA GLU A 431 16.43 -5.10 -0.30
C GLU A 431 15.07 -5.75 -0.59
N TYR A 432 14.67 -6.73 0.24
CA TYR A 432 13.42 -7.44 0.09
C TYR A 432 12.24 -6.48 0.09
N GLY A 433 11.53 -6.32 -1.02
CA GLY A 433 10.41 -5.39 -1.14
C GLY A 433 9.78 -5.35 -2.52
N SER A 434 8.84 -4.43 -2.70
CA SER A 434 7.99 -4.34 -3.89
C SER A 434 8.74 -4.02 -5.19
N ALA A 435 9.95 -3.45 -5.11
CA ALA A 435 10.80 -3.25 -6.26
C ALA A 435 11.18 -4.58 -6.95
N LEU A 436 11.38 -5.65 -6.19
CA LEU A 436 11.74 -6.96 -6.77
C LEU A 436 10.57 -7.61 -7.53
N HIS A 437 9.32 -7.30 -7.15
CA HIS A 437 8.12 -7.84 -7.81
C HIS A 437 7.99 -7.38 -9.26
N GLY A 438 8.67 -6.30 -9.64
CA GLY A 438 8.77 -5.87 -11.04
C GLY A 438 9.44 -6.90 -11.95
N SER A 439 10.12 -7.92 -11.40
CA SER A 439 10.56 -9.12 -12.15
C SER A 439 9.43 -9.80 -12.92
N LEU A 440 8.16 -9.57 -12.54
CA LEU A 440 6.96 -9.91 -13.33
C LEU A 440 7.03 -9.39 -14.78
N PHE A 441 7.72 -8.28 -15.05
CA PHE A 441 7.82 -7.67 -16.37
C PHE A 441 9.06 -8.08 -17.17
N SER A 442 9.83 -9.05 -16.67
CA SER A 442 11.03 -9.55 -17.36
C SER A 442 10.64 -10.39 -18.57
N GLU A 443 11.35 -10.24 -19.70
CA GLU A 443 11.13 -11.05 -20.91
C GLU A 443 11.77 -12.44 -20.81
N LYS A 444 12.76 -12.57 -19.92
CA LYS A 444 13.45 -13.82 -19.59
C LYS A 444 13.16 -14.20 -18.14
N ASN A 445 13.79 -15.28 -17.69
CA ASN A 445 13.71 -15.74 -16.30
C ASN A 445 14.97 -15.30 -15.54
N PRO A 446 15.01 -14.06 -14.99
CA PRO A 446 16.17 -13.60 -14.25
C PRO A 446 16.36 -14.41 -12.97
N THR A 447 17.61 -14.49 -12.51
CA THR A 447 17.88 -14.83 -11.10
C THR A 447 17.54 -13.61 -10.25
N VAL A 448 16.67 -13.77 -9.26
CA VAL A 448 16.27 -12.71 -8.34
C VAL A 448 16.83 -12.99 -6.96
N PHE A 449 17.41 -12.01 -6.30
CA PHE A 449 17.81 -12.17 -4.90
C PHE A 449 17.41 -10.99 -4.04
N ALA A 450 17.20 -11.25 -2.76
CA ALA A 450 16.76 -10.25 -1.81
C ALA A 450 17.62 -10.24 -0.55
N LEU A 451 18.03 -9.05 -0.13
CA LEU A 451 18.58 -8.82 1.21
C LEU A 451 17.41 -8.73 2.19
N LYS A 452 17.35 -9.64 3.16
CA LYS A 452 16.19 -9.78 4.04
C LYS A 452 16.61 -9.91 5.50
N SER A 453 15.90 -9.24 6.38
CA SER A 453 16.10 -9.37 7.82
C SER A 453 15.57 -10.71 8.37
N THR A 454 16.21 -11.21 9.42
CA THR A 454 15.77 -12.40 10.20
C THR A 454 14.50 -12.17 11.03
N TRP A 455 14.04 -10.93 11.18
CA TRP A 455 12.82 -10.60 11.93
C TRP A 455 11.61 -11.32 11.31
N PRO A 456 10.75 -11.97 12.11
CA PRO A 456 9.54 -12.61 11.61
C PRO A 456 8.65 -11.61 10.87
N GLN A 457 8.56 -11.77 9.55
CA GLN A 457 7.70 -10.96 8.69
C GLN A 457 6.93 -11.92 7.78
N PRO A 458 5.59 -11.83 7.69
CA PRO A 458 4.85 -12.60 6.69
C PRO A 458 5.39 -12.25 5.30
N GLY A 459 5.90 -13.22 4.55
CA GLY A 459 6.67 -12.93 3.34
C GLY A 459 7.14 -14.15 2.57
N PHE A 460 8.11 -13.92 1.67
CA PHE A 460 8.55 -14.75 0.54
C PHE A 460 7.74 -14.62 -0.74
N VAL A 461 6.96 -13.55 -0.88
CA VAL A 461 6.19 -13.22 -2.10
C VAL A 461 7.07 -13.29 -3.35
N GLN A 462 8.31 -12.82 -3.27
CA GLN A 462 9.23 -12.89 -4.40
C GLN A 462 9.54 -14.34 -4.83
N SER A 463 9.67 -15.28 -3.89
CA SER A 463 9.80 -16.71 -4.22
C SER A 463 8.53 -17.26 -4.85
N GLY A 464 7.36 -16.75 -4.46
CA GLY A 464 6.10 -17.10 -5.09
C GLY A 464 6.02 -16.70 -6.56
N ILE A 465 6.46 -15.48 -6.87
CA ILE A 465 6.61 -15.00 -8.25
C ILE A 465 7.61 -15.90 -8.98
N GLY A 466 8.77 -16.16 -8.37
CA GLY A 466 9.81 -16.96 -8.99
C GLY A 466 9.45 -18.43 -9.21
N ASP A 467 8.67 -19.05 -8.33
CA ASP A 467 8.14 -20.40 -8.55
C ASP A 467 7.21 -20.42 -9.77
N ALA A 468 6.24 -19.49 -9.82
CA ALA A 468 5.24 -19.44 -10.88
C ALA A 468 5.81 -19.02 -12.24
N LEU A 469 6.89 -18.23 -12.26
CA LEU A 469 7.56 -17.74 -13.48
C LEU A 469 8.90 -18.44 -13.78
N HIS A 470 9.27 -19.45 -12.99
CA HIS A 470 10.55 -20.16 -13.08
C HIS A 470 11.78 -19.25 -13.00
N GLN A 471 11.74 -18.24 -12.13
CA GLN A 471 12.84 -17.33 -11.82
C GLN A 471 13.57 -17.84 -10.55
N PRO A 472 14.84 -18.28 -10.64
CA PRO A 472 15.60 -18.70 -9.46
C PRO A 472 15.62 -17.58 -8.43
N THR A 473 15.10 -17.84 -7.23
CA THR A 473 14.98 -16.81 -6.18
C THR A 473 15.79 -17.19 -4.94
N GLY A 474 16.77 -16.36 -4.59
CA GLY A 474 17.63 -16.54 -3.43
C GLY A 474 17.57 -15.39 -2.42
N TYR A 475 18.17 -15.59 -1.25
CA TYR A 475 18.14 -14.62 -0.17
C TYR A 475 19.49 -14.51 0.54
N VAL A 476 19.83 -13.30 0.96
CA VAL A 476 20.91 -13.05 1.93
C VAL A 476 20.25 -12.54 3.21
N PHE A 477 20.40 -13.30 4.29
CA PHE A 477 19.73 -13.02 5.55
C PHE A 477 20.63 -12.22 6.48
N GLY A 478 20.10 -11.09 6.94
CA GLY A 478 20.78 -10.19 7.87
C GLY A 478 20.19 -10.22 9.27
N GLU A 479 21.05 -10.18 10.28
CA GLU A 479 20.64 -10.18 11.68
C GLU A 479 19.79 -8.94 11.99
N SER A 480 18.61 -9.17 12.55
CA SER A 480 17.72 -8.09 12.95
C SER A 480 18.05 -7.64 14.37
N ARG A 481 18.35 -6.36 14.54
CA ARG A 481 18.41 -5.73 15.86
C ARG A 481 17.01 -5.53 16.42
N ASP A 482 16.09 -5.10 15.56
CA ASP A 482 14.67 -4.96 15.86
C ASP A 482 13.84 -5.12 14.57
N ARG A 483 12.53 -4.85 14.62
CA ARG A 483 11.63 -5.00 13.47
C ARG A 483 11.95 -4.08 12.28
N ARG A 484 12.69 -2.99 12.50
CA ARG A 484 13.06 -1.98 11.52
C ARG A 484 14.52 -2.10 11.10
N VAL A 485 15.43 -2.36 12.04
CA VAL A 485 16.88 -2.30 11.79
C VAL A 485 17.48 -3.70 11.68
N PHE A 486 18.26 -3.92 10.62
CA PHE A 486 19.03 -5.15 10.43
C PHE A 486 20.38 -4.86 9.77
N THR A 487 21.30 -5.83 9.85
CA THR A 487 22.65 -5.73 9.28
C THR A 487 22.91 -6.91 8.36
N ILE A 488 23.55 -6.67 7.22
CA ILE A 488 24.01 -7.71 6.30
C ILE A 488 25.54 -7.71 6.36
N GLN A 489 26.17 -8.87 6.53
CA GLN A 489 27.62 -8.95 6.50
C GLN A 489 28.11 -8.93 5.04
N PRO A 490 29.18 -8.19 4.71
CA PRO A 490 29.75 -8.18 3.37
C PRO A 490 30.10 -9.58 2.84
N GLY A 491 30.66 -10.45 3.68
CA GLY A 491 30.99 -11.84 3.28
C GLY A 491 29.79 -12.65 2.80
N ASP A 492 28.60 -12.45 3.39
CA ASP A 492 27.37 -13.14 2.96
C ASP A 492 26.90 -12.65 1.59
N VAL A 493 27.19 -11.39 1.24
CA VAL A 493 26.89 -10.81 -0.06
C VAL A 493 27.86 -11.33 -1.12
N GLU A 494 29.15 -11.44 -0.79
CA GLU A 494 30.17 -12.07 -1.65
C GLU A 494 29.79 -13.51 -1.99
N GLU A 495 29.45 -14.32 -0.98
CA GLU A 495 29.01 -15.71 -1.18
C GLU A 495 27.80 -15.79 -2.13
N ALA A 496 26.81 -14.91 -1.94
CA ALA A 496 25.64 -14.88 -2.81
C ALA A 496 26.01 -14.53 -4.27
N LEU A 497 26.92 -13.58 -4.47
CA LEU A 497 27.38 -13.17 -5.79
C LEU A 497 28.17 -14.29 -6.49
N ASP A 498 28.97 -15.06 -5.75
CA ASP A 498 29.70 -16.22 -6.27
C ASP A 498 28.74 -17.35 -6.71
N ILE A 499 27.71 -17.63 -5.91
CA ILE A 499 26.65 -18.58 -6.28
C ILE A 499 25.92 -18.13 -7.55
N ILE A 500 25.55 -16.84 -7.63
CA ILE A 500 24.89 -16.28 -8.83
C ILE A 500 25.82 -16.38 -10.05
N ALA A 501 27.11 -16.08 -9.91
CA ALA A 501 28.06 -16.14 -11.00
C ALA A 501 28.22 -17.56 -11.56
N SER A 502 28.28 -18.57 -10.68
CA SER A 502 28.39 -19.99 -11.06
C SER A 502 27.11 -20.58 -11.69
N SER A 503 25.96 -19.93 -11.49
CA SER A 503 24.66 -20.39 -12.00
C SER A 503 24.30 -19.82 -13.38
N VAL A 504 25.03 -18.79 -13.84
CA VAL A 504 24.77 -18.07 -15.10
C VAL A 504 25.78 -18.44 -16.20
N SER A 505 26.87 -19.12 -15.84
CA SER A 505 27.81 -19.79 -16.76
C SER A 505 27.29 -21.13 -17.23
#